data_AF-A0A7S0HT89-F1
#
_entry.id   AF-A0A7S0HT89-F1
#
_cell.length_a   1.000
_cell.length_b   1.000
_cell.length_c   1.000
_cell.angle_alpha   90.00
_cell.angle_beta   90.00
_cell.angle_gamma   90.00
#
_symmetry.space_group_name_H-M   'P 1'
#
loop_
_entity.id
_entity.type
_entity.pdbx_description
1 polymer ?
#
loop_
_entity_poly.entity_id
_entity_poly.type
_entity_poly.pdbx_seq_one_letter_code
_entity_poly.pdbx_strand_id
1 'polypeptide(L)'
;KRKEVKVEPSTQTPARMMIAEFMLLAGEVAARFAQERRVPFVYRTQLPVLKVPDFPDLDRMRNEACRNFQQVLLMKPAVNLVMPAPHSGLGLSLYSQVTSPIRRYMDLLLHRQLRAALLGTAPAYSTDRVHH
;
A
#
# COMPACT_ATOMS: atom_id res chain seq x y z
N LYS A 1 -35.99 -24.60 4.65
CA LYS A 1 -36.30 -23.16 4.44
C LYS A 1 -35.05 -22.48 3.87
N ARG A 2 -35.12 -21.99 2.62
CA ARG A 2 -34.01 -21.26 1.98
C ARG A 2 -33.95 -19.87 2.61
N LYS A 3 -32.81 -19.47 3.19
CA LYS A 3 -32.64 -18.09 3.68
C LYS A 3 -32.54 -17.18 2.47
N GLU A 4 -33.38 -16.16 2.38
CA GLU A 4 -33.19 -15.07 1.42
C GLU A 4 -31.91 -14.32 1.80
N VAL A 5 -30.97 -14.25 0.86
CA VAL A 5 -29.73 -13.49 1.02
C VAL A 5 -29.92 -12.16 0.31
N LYS A 6 -29.92 -11.06 1.07
CA LYS A 6 -29.97 -9.71 0.52
C LYS A 6 -28.53 -9.21 0.33
N VAL A 7 -28.18 -8.86 -0.89
CA VAL A 7 -26.87 -8.28 -1.23
C VAL A 7 -27.03 -6.77 -1.33
N GLU A 8 -26.31 -6.03 -0.50
CA GLU A 8 -26.31 -4.56 -0.52
C GLU A 8 -24.89 -4.05 -0.82
N PRO A 9 -24.73 -3.03 -1.68
CA PRO A 9 -23.43 -2.46 -1.99
C PRO A 9 -22.84 -1.76 -0.77
N SER A 10 -21.54 -1.96 -0.53
CA SER A 10 -20.81 -1.27 0.53
C SER A 10 -20.73 0.22 0.23
N THR A 11 -21.18 1.06 1.14
CA THR A 11 -21.09 2.52 1.02
C THR A 11 -19.75 3.04 1.55
N GLN A 12 -19.12 3.96 0.80
CA GLN A 12 -18.02 4.76 1.32
C GLN A 12 -18.61 5.91 2.14
N THR A 13 -18.40 5.86 3.45
CA THR A 13 -18.81 6.95 4.36
C THR A 13 -17.66 7.92 4.57
N PRO A 14 -17.93 9.20 4.91
CA PRO A 14 -16.88 10.16 5.24
C PRO A 14 -15.90 9.68 6.30
N ALA A 15 -16.40 8.98 7.33
CA ALA A 15 -15.57 8.38 8.38
C ALA A 15 -14.62 7.30 7.83
N ARG A 16 -15.09 6.45 6.91
CA ARG A 16 -14.24 5.42 6.27
C ARG A 16 -13.16 6.05 5.41
N MET A 17 -13.49 7.08 4.64
CA MET A 17 -12.51 7.82 3.83
C MET A 17 -11.46 8.47 4.74
N MET A 18 -11.89 9.18 5.79
CA MET A 18 -10.99 9.80 6.75
C MET A 18 -10.02 8.79 7.39
N ILE A 19 -10.53 7.65 7.85
CA ILE A 19 -9.68 6.60 8.42
C ILE A 19 -8.69 6.08 7.37
N ALA A 20 -9.13 5.84 6.14
CA ALA A 20 -8.26 5.37 5.06
C ALA A 20 -7.08 6.32 4.83
N GLU A 21 -7.34 7.62 4.71
CA GLU A 21 -6.30 8.64 4.53
C GLU A 21 -5.32 8.70 5.71
N PHE A 22 -5.80 8.64 6.95
CA PHE A 22 -4.92 8.57 8.11
C PHE A 22 -4.05 7.32 8.13
N MET A 23 -4.59 6.17 7.70
CA MET A 23 -3.81 4.94 7.61
C MET A 23 -2.73 5.02 6.52
N LEU A 24 -3.04 5.66 5.37
CA LEU A 24 -2.07 5.91 4.30
C LEU A 24 -0.95 6.83 4.78
N LEU A 25 -1.31 7.94 5.43
CA LEU A 25 -0.36 8.90 6.00
C LEU A 25 0.57 8.25 7.03
N ALA A 26 0.02 7.47 7.96
CA ALA A 26 0.82 6.73 8.93
C ALA A 26 1.81 5.76 8.27
N GLY A 27 1.38 5.09 7.19
CA GLY A 27 2.24 4.21 6.41
C GLY A 27 3.37 4.93 5.67
N GLU A 28 3.09 6.10 5.09
CA GLU A 28 4.10 6.94 4.44
C GLU A 28 5.12 7.47 5.47
N VAL A 29 4.64 8.01 6.59
CA VAL A 29 5.51 8.57 7.65
C VAL A 29 6.43 7.49 8.23
N ALA A 30 5.91 6.29 8.50
CA ALA A 30 6.71 5.19 9.01
C ALA A 30 7.79 4.73 8.00
N ALA A 31 7.41 4.63 6.72
CA ALA A 31 8.33 4.28 5.66
C ALA A 31 9.43 5.35 5.48
N ARG A 32 9.07 6.63 5.55
CA ARG A 32 10.03 7.75 5.47
C ARG A 32 10.98 7.75 6.66
N PHE A 33 10.45 7.56 7.87
CA PHE A 33 11.25 7.44 9.10
C PHE A 33 12.27 6.30 8.99
N ALA A 34 11.86 5.14 8.50
CA ALA A 34 12.73 3.98 8.32
C ALA A 34 13.82 4.25 7.26
N GLN A 35 13.47 4.90 6.15
CA GLN A 35 14.41 5.27 5.10
C GLN A 35 15.48 6.24 5.61
N GLU A 36 15.08 7.32 6.28
CA GLU A 36 15.98 8.35 6.82
C GLU A 36 17.00 7.77 7.81
N ARG A 37 16.56 6.81 8.63
CA ARG A 37 17.38 6.15 9.65
C ARG A 37 18.05 4.87 9.16
N ARG A 38 17.90 4.53 7.88
CA ARG A 38 18.44 3.30 7.25
C ARG A 38 18.07 2.03 8.02
N VAL A 39 16.85 1.99 8.53
CA VAL A 39 16.30 0.82 9.22
C VAL A 39 15.99 -0.26 8.18
N PRO A 40 16.38 -1.53 8.39
CA PRO A 40 15.94 -2.62 7.52
C PRO A 40 14.42 -2.75 7.56
N PHE A 41 13.77 -2.49 6.44
CA PHE A 41 12.32 -2.27 6.37
C PHE A 41 11.74 -2.85 5.08
N VAL A 42 10.43 -3.10 5.07
CA VAL A 42 9.70 -3.57 3.90
C VAL A 42 8.73 -2.50 3.43
N TYR A 43 8.80 -2.20 2.14
CA TYR A 43 7.98 -1.25 1.43
C TYR A 43 6.97 -2.00 0.57
N ARG A 44 5.71 -1.56 0.62
CA ARG A 44 4.67 -2.02 -0.29
C ARG A 44 4.74 -1.14 -1.52
N THR A 45 5.16 -1.72 -2.63
CA THR A 45 5.51 -1.01 -3.86
C THR A 45 4.58 -1.41 -4.99
N GLN A 46 4.25 -0.46 -5.86
CA GLN A 46 3.53 -0.72 -7.10
C GLN A 46 4.13 0.16 -8.19
N LEU A 47 5.01 -0.42 -9.00
CA LEU A 47 5.71 0.33 -10.05
C LEU A 47 4.75 0.84 -11.13
N PRO A 48 5.03 2.01 -11.71
CA PRO A 48 4.16 2.56 -12.74
C PRO A 48 4.18 1.71 -14.00
N VAL A 49 3.10 1.84 -14.77
CA VAL A 49 3.01 1.28 -16.13
C VAL A 49 3.77 2.23 -17.04
N LEU A 50 4.97 1.82 -17.48
CA LEU A 50 5.86 2.66 -18.30
C LEU A 50 5.44 2.73 -19.77
N LYS A 51 4.65 1.76 -20.24
CA LYS A 51 4.07 1.73 -21.57
C LYS A 51 2.60 1.38 -21.44
N VAL A 52 1.73 2.34 -21.72
CA VAL A 52 0.32 2.07 -21.93
C VAL A 52 0.22 1.41 -23.31
N PRO A 53 -0.37 0.20 -23.43
CA PRO A 53 -0.68 -0.38 -24.73
C PRO A 53 -1.43 0.64 -25.61
N ASP A 54 -1.27 0.56 -26.94
CA ASP A 54 -2.04 1.37 -27.88
C ASP A 54 -3.53 1.01 -27.74
N PHE A 55 -4.23 1.76 -26.91
CA PHE A 55 -5.68 1.70 -26.79
C PHE A 55 -6.29 2.79 -27.66
N PRO A 56 -7.53 2.61 -28.16
CA PRO A 56 -8.30 3.75 -28.66
C PRO A 56 -8.30 4.82 -27.58
N ASP A 57 -7.75 5.97 -27.92
CA ASP A 57 -7.55 7.18 -27.12
C ASP A 57 -8.40 7.18 -25.84
N LEU A 58 -7.76 7.05 -24.67
CA LEU A 58 -8.44 7.02 -23.37
C LEU A 58 -9.35 8.24 -23.21
N ASP A 59 -8.98 9.37 -23.81
CA ASP A 59 -9.77 10.60 -23.82
C ASP A 59 -11.05 10.49 -24.66
N ARG A 60 -11.08 9.60 -25.66
CA ARG A 60 -12.27 9.30 -26.49
C ARG A 60 -13.26 8.34 -25.84
N MET A 61 -12.89 7.64 -24.77
CA MET A 61 -13.85 6.82 -24.03
C MET A 61 -14.88 7.72 -23.34
N ARG A 62 -16.13 7.69 -23.79
CA ARG A 62 -17.22 8.56 -23.28
C ARG A 62 -17.60 8.30 -21.80
N ASN A 63 -17.30 7.13 -21.24
CA ASN A 63 -17.72 6.75 -19.89
C ASN A 63 -16.51 6.66 -18.94
N GLU A 64 -16.55 7.45 -17.87
CA GLU A 64 -15.55 7.47 -16.80
C GLU A 64 -15.36 6.11 -16.12
N ALA A 65 -16.43 5.35 -15.92
CA ALA A 65 -16.36 4.02 -15.29
C ALA A 65 -15.54 3.04 -16.15
N CYS A 66 -15.70 3.07 -17.48
CA CYS A 66 -14.93 2.22 -18.38
C CYS A 66 -13.44 2.61 -18.40
N ARG A 67 -13.13 3.91 -18.36
CA ARG A 67 -11.75 4.40 -18.26
C ARG A 67 -11.09 3.94 -16.96
N ASN A 68 -11.76 4.13 -15.82
CA ASN A 68 -11.25 3.71 -14.52
C ASN A 68 -11.05 2.19 -14.45
N PHE A 69 -11.98 1.42 -15.01
CA PHE A 69 -11.86 -0.04 -15.08
C PHE A 69 -10.64 -0.47 -15.91
N GLN A 70 -10.45 0.12 -17.09
CA GLN A 70 -9.30 -0.18 -17.94
C GLN A 70 -7.97 0.24 -17.29
N GLN A 71 -7.93 1.37 -16.57
CA GLN A 71 -6.75 1.78 -15.79
C GLN A 71 -6.38 0.72 -14.76
N VAL A 72 -7.34 0.22 -13.98
CA VAL A 72 -7.10 -0.82 -12.96
C VAL A 72 -6.55 -2.10 -13.59
N LEU A 73 -7.05 -2.51 -14.77
CA LEU A 73 -6.55 -3.69 -15.48
C LEU A 73 -5.09 -3.57 -15.93
N LEU A 74 -4.61 -2.36 -16.14
CA LEU A 74 -3.22 -2.11 -16.57
C LEU A 74 -2.25 -2.04 -15.40
N MET A 75 -2.73 -1.78 -14.19
CA MET A 75 -1.89 -1.62 -13.02
C MET A 75 -1.09 -2.89 -12.72
N LYS A 76 0.19 -2.72 -12.39
CA LYS A 76 1.01 -3.81 -11.90
C LYS A 76 0.51 -4.27 -10.52
N PRO A 77 0.63 -5.56 -10.17
CA PRO A 77 0.37 -5.99 -8.81
C PRO A 77 1.33 -5.30 -7.82
N ALA A 78 0.83 -4.98 -6.63
CA ALA A 78 1.68 -4.44 -5.57
C ALA A 78 2.50 -5.57 -4.93
N VAL A 79 3.81 -5.34 -4.81
CA VAL A 79 4.80 -6.28 -4.26
C VAL A 79 5.46 -5.71 -3.02
N ASN A 80 6.01 -6.56 -2.18
CA ASN A 80 6.83 -6.15 -1.05
C ASN A 80 8.29 -6.10 -1.48
N LEU A 81 8.99 -5.00 -1.22
CA LEU A 81 10.41 -4.83 -1.51
C LEU A 81 11.14 -4.33 -0.26
N VAL A 82 12.44 -4.61 -0.15
CA VAL A 82 13.30 -4.06 0.91
C VAL A 82 13.88 -2.69 0.56
N MET A 83 13.77 -2.28 -0.70
CA MET A 83 14.18 -0.97 -1.19
C MET A 83 12.94 -0.06 -1.37
N PRO A 84 13.03 1.21 -0.98
CA PRO A 84 11.92 2.16 -1.17
C PRO A 84 11.67 2.37 -2.66
N ALA A 85 10.40 2.34 -3.03
CA ALA A 85 9.95 2.52 -4.40
C ALA A 85 8.49 3.01 -4.42
N PRO A 86 8.05 3.65 -5.52
CA PRO A 86 6.73 4.28 -5.59
C PRO A 86 5.59 3.26 -5.55
N HIS A 87 4.48 3.68 -4.94
CA HIS A 87 3.20 2.99 -5.01
C HIS A 87 2.25 3.76 -5.92
N SER A 88 2.31 3.47 -7.22
CA SER A 88 1.63 4.24 -8.27
C SER A 88 0.12 4.35 -8.06
N GLY A 89 -0.56 3.27 -7.66
CA GLY A 89 -2.00 3.30 -7.41
C GLY A 89 -2.42 4.13 -6.18
N LEU A 90 -1.48 4.51 -5.31
CA LEU A 90 -1.72 5.38 -4.16
C LEU A 90 -1.17 6.80 -4.37
N GLY A 91 -0.41 7.03 -5.45
CA GLY A 91 0.27 8.31 -5.66
C GLY A 91 1.39 8.63 -4.66
N LEU A 92 1.89 7.62 -3.92
CA LEU A 92 2.93 7.81 -2.89
C LEU A 92 4.32 7.42 -3.42
N SER A 93 5.34 8.19 -3.08
CA SER A 93 6.74 7.93 -3.48
C SER A 93 7.35 6.74 -2.76
N LEU A 94 6.85 6.42 -1.57
CA LEU A 94 7.21 5.28 -0.74
C LEU A 94 6.07 5.00 0.25
N TYR A 95 5.82 3.74 0.55
CA TYR A 95 4.72 3.35 1.42
C TYR A 95 5.01 2.01 2.10
N SER A 96 4.62 1.88 3.36
CA SER A 96 4.67 0.62 4.10
C SER A 96 3.41 0.40 4.90
N GLN A 97 3.01 -0.86 5.01
CA GLN A 97 1.84 -1.25 5.81
C GLN A 97 2.26 -1.44 7.27
N VAL A 98 1.81 -0.55 8.17
CA VAL A 98 2.14 -0.60 9.61
C VAL A 98 0.92 -0.41 10.52
N THR A 99 -0.27 -0.28 9.95
CA THR A 99 -1.47 0.14 10.67
C THR A 99 -2.36 -1.01 11.15
N SER A 100 -1.92 -2.26 10.99
CA SER A 100 -2.71 -3.46 11.32
C SER A 100 -1.86 -4.63 11.85
N PRO A 101 -0.97 -4.42 12.84
CA PRO A 101 -0.08 -5.46 13.39
C PRO A 101 -0.80 -6.66 14.02
N ILE A 102 -2.04 -6.49 14.47
CA ILE A 102 -2.85 -7.57 15.06
C ILE A 102 -3.23 -8.63 14.00
N ARG A 103 -3.35 -8.24 12.73
CA ARG A 103 -3.87 -9.11 11.65
C ARG A 103 -2.93 -9.26 10.46
N ARG A 104 -1.81 -8.53 10.41
CA ARG A 104 -0.78 -8.64 9.37
C ARG A 104 0.57 -8.83 10.03
N TYR A 105 1.19 -9.98 9.78
CA TYR A 105 2.49 -10.32 10.33
C TYR A 105 3.58 -9.33 9.91
N MET A 106 3.55 -8.86 8.66
CA MET A 106 4.50 -7.86 8.17
C MET A 106 4.44 -6.55 8.98
N ASP A 107 3.25 -6.03 9.27
CA ASP A 107 3.11 -4.85 10.14
C ASP A 107 3.74 -5.06 11.52
N LEU A 108 3.61 -6.26 12.10
CA LEU A 108 4.22 -6.61 13.39
C LEU A 108 5.75 -6.61 13.32
N LEU A 109 6.34 -7.18 12.26
CA LEU A 109 7.79 -7.14 12.04
C LEU A 109 8.29 -5.69 11.93
N LEU A 110 7.59 -4.88 11.16
CA LEU A 110 7.93 -3.47 10.97
C LEU A 110 7.78 -2.67 12.27
N HIS A 111 6.78 -2.96 13.11
CA HIS A 111 6.66 -2.38 14.46
C HIS A 111 7.87 -2.66 15.34
N ARG A 112 8.41 -3.89 15.30
CA ARG A 112 9.62 -4.25 16.06
C ARG A 112 10.84 -3.48 15.56
N GLN A 113 10.97 -3.30 14.25
CA GLN A 113 12.04 -2.48 13.66
C GLN A 113 11.93 -1.01 14.04
N LEU A 114 10.72 -0.43 13.96
CA LEU A 114 10.48 0.96 14.37
C LEU A 114 10.80 1.15 15.86
N ARG A 115 10.36 0.22 16.72
CA ARG A 115 10.66 0.26 18.16
C ARG A 115 12.16 0.22 18.41
N ALA A 116 12.90 -0.67 17.74
CA ALA A 116 14.35 -0.75 17.89
C ALA A 116 15.04 0.56 17.48
N ALA A 117 14.62 1.16 16.37
CA ALA A 117 15.14 2.43 15.88
C ALA A 117 14.83 3.61 16.82
N LEU A 118 13.63 3.65 17.41
CA LEU A 118 13.26 4.69 18.39
C LEU A 118 14.04 4.57 19.70
N LEU A 119 14.40 3.35 20.11
CA LEU A 119 15.20 3.11 21.31
C LEU A 119 16.71 3.21 21.07
N GLY A 120 17.15 3.42 19.82
CA GLY A 120 18.56 3.43 19.46
C GLY A 120 19.25 2.07 19.63
N THR A 121 18.49 0.97 19.66
CA THR A 121 19.04 -0.38 19.77
C THR A 121 19.32 -0.97 18.39
N ALA A 122 20.07 -2.07 18.35
CA ALA A 122 20.26 -2.84 17.12
C ALA A 122 18.91 -3.24 16.49
N PRO A 123 18.80 -3.28 15.15
CA PRO A 123 17.59 -3.74 14.47
C PRO A 123 17.18 -5.13 14.95
N ALA A 124 15.88 -5.34 15.14
CA ALA A 124 15.33 -6.64 15.53
C ALA A 124 15.56 -7.70 14.45
N TYR A 125 15.65 -7.28 13.19
CA TYR A 125 15.87 -8.14 12.03
C TYR A 125 16.90 -7.53 11.07
N SER A 126 17.73 -8.39 10.47
CA SER A 126 18.57 -8.02 9.32
C SER A 126 17.72 -7.90 8.06
N THR A 127 18.21 -7.19 7.03
CA THR A 127 17.53 -6.98 5.75
C THR A 127 17.04 -8.28 5.12
N ASP A 128 17.87 -9.33 5.12
CA ASP A 128 17.52 -10.64 4.57
C ASP A 128 16.33 -11.28 5.29
N ARG A 129 16.24 -11.10 6.62
CA ARG A 129 15.17 -11.68 7.43
C ARG A 129 13.84 -10.94 7.32
N VAL A 130 13.84 -9.67 6.89
CA VAL A 130 12.58 -8.93 6.67
C VAL A 130 11.97 -9.26 5.31
N HIS A 131 12.76 -9.81 4.37
CA HIS A 131 12.29 -10.18 3.03
C HIS A 131 11.49 -11.50 3.00
N HIS A 132 11.62 -12.36 4.02
CA HIS A 132 10.93 -13.64 4.17
C HIS A 132 9.68 -13.55 5.05
#